data_AF-A0A2M6ZSP6-F1
#
_entry.id   AF-A0A2M6ZSP6-F1
#
_cell.length_a   1.000
_cell.length_b   1.000
_cell.length_c   1.000
_cell.angle_alpha   90.00
_cell.angle_beta   90.00
_cell.angle_gamma   90.00
#
_symmetry.space_group_name_H-M   'P 1'
#
loop_
_entity.id
_entity.type
_entity.pdbx_description
1 polymer ?
#
loop_
_entity_poly.entity_id
_entity_poly.type
_entity_poly.pdbx_seq_one_letter_code
_entity_poly.pdbx_strand_id
1 'polypeptide(L)' 'MDYTVRPMGLEDLPQVTEIEQKSFPHPWSAGYFQHELTVNQI' A
#
# COMPACT_ATOMS: atom_id res chain seq x y z
N MET A 1 6.38 21.95 8.09
CA MET A 1 5.88 20.59 8.34
C MET A 1 6.63 19.74 7.36
N ASP A 2 7.67 19.06 7.84
CA ASP A 2 8.63 18.41 6.96
C ASP A 2 8.21 16.96 6.76
N TYR A 3 8.14 16.55 5.50
CA TYR A 3 7.75 15.20 5.11
C TYR A 3 8.89 14.58 4.31
N THR A 4 9.12 13.29 4.53
CA THR A 4 10.07 12.49 3.77
C THR A 4 9.34 11.36 3.08
N VAL A 5 9.66 11.12 1.81
CA VAL A 5 9.11 10.02 1.03
C VAL A 5 10.14 8.89 0.94
N ARG A 6 9.70 7.66 1.14
CA ARG A 6 10.50 6.44 0.95
C ARG A 6 9.69 5.39 0.18
N PRO A 7 10.34 4.43 -0.49
CA PRO A 7 9.66 3.26 -1.01
C PRO A 7 8.83 2.55 0.07
N MET A 8 7.65 2.07 -0.32
CA MET A 8 6.75 1.30 0.53
C MET A 8 7.26 -0.13 0.69
N GLY A 9 7.23 -0.66 1.92
CA GLY A 9 7.56 -2.04 2.24
C GLY A 9 6.32 -2.86 2.61
N LEU A 10 6.51 -4.17 2.81
CA LEU A 10 5.43 -5.07 3.23
C LEU A 10 4.92 -4.72 4.64
N GLU A 11 5.79 -4.19 5.49
CA GLU A 11 5.48 -3.73 6.84
C GLU A 11 4.49 -2.56 6.88
N ASP A 12 4.36 -1.82 5.78
CA ASP A 12 3.46 -0.66 5.68
C ASP A 12 2.03 -1.07 5.28
N LEU A 13 1.84 -2.29 4.77
CA LEU A 13 0.55 -2.76 4.23
C LEU A 13 -0.62 -2.62 5.20
N PRO A 14 -0.51 -2.91 6.52
CA PRO A 14 -1.63 -2.72 7.44
C PRO A 14 -2.16 -1.28 7.43
N GLN A 15 -1.28 -0.28 7.41
CA GLN A 15 -1.68 1.12 7.40
C GLN A 15 -2.22 1.54 6.02
N VAL A 16 -1.55 1.13 4.94
CA VAL A 16 -1.94 1.48 3.57
C VAL A 16 -3.31 0.92 3.23
N THR A 17 -3.58 -0.33 3.60
CA THR A 17 -4.88 -0.96 3.39
C THR A 17 -5.98 -0.33 4.24
N GLU A 18 -5.68 0.14 5.46
CA GLU A 18 -6.64 0.92 6.25
C GLU A 18 -7.05 2.22 5.55
N ILE A 19 -6.08 2.94 4.97
CA ILE A 19 -6.33 4.16 4.20
C ILE A 19 -7.16 3.84 2.96
N GLU A 20 -6.75 2.83 2.19
CA GLU A 20 -7.43 2.38 0.97
C GLU A 20 -8.92 2.13 1.20
N GLN A 21 -9.26 1.38 2.26
CA GLN A 21 -10.65 1.06 2.61
C GLN A 21 -11.50 2.28 2.95
N LYS A 22 -10.88 3.35 3.49
CA LYS A 22 -11.58 4.60 3.82
C LYS A 22 -11.67 5.55 2.63
N SER A 23 -10.73 5.44 1.68
CA SER A 23 -10.57 6.38 0.58
C SER A 23 -11.33 5.97 -0.68
N PHE A 24 -11.55 4.68 -0.91
CA PHE A 24 -12.12 4.18 -2.16
C PHE A 24 -13.40 3.36 -1.96
N PRO A 25 -14.46 3.58 -2.76
CA PRO A 25 -15.68 2.77 -2.72
C PRO A 25 -15.47 1.30 -3.12
N HIS A 26 -14.45 1.03 -3.94
CA HIS A 26 -14.06 -0.32 -4.38
C HIS A 26 -12.55 -0.51 -4.12
N PRO A 27 -12.18 -0.73 -2.85
CA PRO A 27 -10.79 -0.74 -2.44
C PRO A 27 -10.05 -1.98 -2.94
N TRP A 28 -8.76 -1.84 -3.17
CA TRP A 28 -7.91 -3.00 -3.39
C TRP A 28 -7.86 -3.90 -2.15
N SER A 29 -7.74 -5.21 -2.39
CA SER A 29 -7.42 -6.15 -1.34
C SER A 29 -5.93 -6.06 -0.99
N ALA A 30 -5.57 -6.45 0.24
CA ALA A 30 -4.17 -6.52 0.67
C ALA A 30 -3.30 -7.40 -0.26
N GLY A 31 -3.89 -8.42 -0.88
CA GLY A 31 -3.20 -9.31 -1.81
C GLY A 31 -2.71 -8.61 -3.08
N TYR A 32 -3.45 -7.61 -3.59
CA TYR A 32 -3.00 -6.83 -4.74
C TYR A 32 -1.74 -6.02 -4.40
N PHE A 33 -1.72 -5.33 -3.25
CA PHE A 33 -0.54 -4.59 -2.81
C PHE A 33 0.66 -5.52 -2.56
N GLN A 34 0.44 -6.67 -1.92
CA GLN A 34 1.50 -7.65 -1.70
C GLN A 34 2.08 -8.16 -3.03
N HIS A 35 1.22 -8.45 -4.01
CA HIS A 35 1.66 -8.86 -5.35
C HIS A 35 2.52 -7.78 -6.02
N GLU A 36 2.07 -6.53 -6.03
CA GLU A 36 2.83 -5.41 -6.60
C GLU A 36 4.20 -5.24 -5.94
N LEU A 37 4.27 -5.32 -4.61
CA LEU A 37 5.52 -5.16 -3.87
C LEU A 37 6.53 -6.31 -4.07
N THR A 38 6.06 -7.52 -4.41
CA THR A 38 6.91 -8.72 -4.44
C THR A 38 7.18 -9.27 -5.83
N VAL A 39 6.25 -9.08 -6.78
CA VAL A 39 6.30 -9.70 -8.11
C VAL A 39 6.58 -8.66 -9.20
N ASN A 40 6.12 -7.42 -9.03
CA ASN A 40 6.15 -6.41 -10.08
C ASN A 40 7.33 -5.41 -9.95
N GLN A 41 8.52 -5.92 -9.61
CA GLN A 41 9.76 -5.13 -9.61
C GLN A 41 10.46 -5.25 -10.97
N ILE A 42 10.04 -4.45 -11.95
CA ILE A 42 10.74 -4.31 -13.25
C ILE A 42 11.89 -3.32 -13.12
#